data_AF-A0A9P8VJA6-F1
#
_entry.id   AF-A0A9P8VJA6-F1
#
_cell.length_a   1.000
_cell.length_b   1.000
_cell.length_c   1.000
_cell.angle_alpha   90.00
_cell.angle_beta   90.00
_cell.angle_gamma   90.00
#
_symmetry.space_group_name_H-M   'P 1'
#
loop_
_entity.id
_entity.type
_entity.pdbx_description
1 polymer ?
#
loop_
_entity_poly.entity_id
_entity_poly.type
_entity_poly.pdbx_seq_one_letter_code
_entity_poly.pdbx_strand_id
1 'polypeptide(L)'
;MGNGPSTLETCREAGFPISAENCTIEFDSAGNVVSFAGIGHGEFEADPDVAGQGIVAAYFALSIAVCAMGIILAGMRGLSLILSSSKDKPRLFLRSMEFSDMAHGLVDGLILSCADTQLLLILAVGASFYATSQCTMSLYHFYVAFHMVLVGLATSILAFVLVQSPYRSYLSSLARIVIMGLAIGYLIRAGNLLEDKERLAAVHAKLPKKGQQDSLIILPAICVLTDAVNPFFDLTNDQKEHLRHKGLVRDIHNQAQVLLVPYIMLTVATLFGMRYRLKLVRKTDAQGTLQVPLDPNEEKNRLASVRFYVSCLLKGALWVTCLVLIIWNWITIGVLRSWVDRSEWLNKEGGNPEKDVLGLGQLAPLISLGVVGFALLDGLWGGVKDWRIFGHLKDDEEETKPSRRSSIQLQPMGTYSQGP
;
A
#
# COMPACT_ATOMS: atom_id res chain seq x y z
N MET A 1 29.61 7.44 7.63
CA MET A 1 28.59 6.72 8.44
C MET A 1 29.36 6.12 9.60
N GLY A 2 29.11 6.55 10.84
CA GLY A 2 29.83 6.03 11.99
C GLY A 2 29.56 4.54 12.16
N ASN A 3 30.55 3.81 12.70
CA ASN A 3 30.37 2.44 13.17
C ASN A 3 29.41 2.50 14.36
N GLY A 4 28.10 2.53 14.08
CA GLY A 4 27.10 2.27 15.10
C GLY A 4 27.34 0.89 15.70
N PRO A 5 26.81 0.62 16.91
CA PRO A 5 26.91 -0.70 17.52
C PRO A 5 26.41 -1.75 16.53
N SER A 6 27.14 -2.86 16.46
CA SER A 6 26.74 -3.97 15.60
C SER A 6 25.38 -4.49 16.04
N THR A 7 24.54 -4.96 15.12
CA THR A 7 23.21 -5.51 15.47
C THR A 7 23.29 -6.58 16.57
N LEU A 8 24.39 -7.33 16.60
CA LEU A 8 24.69 -8.34 17.62
C LEU A 8 24.86 -7.74 19.02
N GLU A 9 25.57 -6.60 19.15
CA GLU A 9 25.73 -5.90 20.42
C GLU A 9 24.39 -5.39 20.93
N THR A 10 23.58 -4.77 20.07
CA THR A 10 22.22 -4.32 20.43
C THR A 10 21.36 -5.46 20.97
N CYS A 11 21.41 -6.64 20.34
CA CYS A 11 20.67 -7.80 20.82
C CYS A 11 21.19 -8.34 22.15
N ARG A 12 22.51 -8.35 22.34
CA ARG A 12 23.13 -8.76 23.61
C ARG A 12 22.76 -7.80 24.74
N GLU A 13 22.78 -6.50 24.49
CA GLU A 13 22.35 -5.46 25.44
C GLU A 13 20.87 -5.56 25.79
N ALA A 14 20.03 -5.95 24.83
CA ALA A 14 18.61 -6.21 25.03
C ALA A 14 18.33 -7.52 25.79
N GLY A 15 19.35 -8.27 26.21
CA GLY A 15 19.22 -9.49 27.00
C GLY A 15 18.96 -10.75 26.17
N PHE A 16 19.14 -10.69 24.84
CA PHE A 16 19.10 -11.87 23.98
C PHE A 16 20.52 -12.41 23.81
N PRO A 17 20.89 -13.53 24.47
CA PRO A 17 22.22 -14.10 24.34
C PRO A 17 22.36 -14.76 22.96
N ILE A 18 22.56 -13.96 21.92
CA ILE A 18 22.83 -14.49 20.57
C ILE A 18 24.27 -14.98 20.54
N SER A 19 24.44 -16.29 20.55
CA SER A 19 25.70 -16.99 20.32
C SER A 19 25.63 -17.74 18.98
N ALA A 20 26.78 -18.14 18.44
CA ALA A 20 26.83 -19.03 17.28
C ALA A 20 26.06 -20.35 17.55
N GLU A 21 26.06 -20.81 18.81
CA GLU A 21 25.31 -22.00 19.25
C GLU A 21 23.80 -21.84 19.05
N ASN A 22 23.25 -20.63 19.24
CA ASN A 22 21.84 -20.32 19.03
C ASN A 22 21.47 -20.06 17.57
N CYS A 23 22.40 -20.27 16.63
CA CYS A 23 22.14 -20.12 15.20
C CYS A 23 22.51 -21.38 14.42
N THR A 24 22.79 -22.51 15.09
CA THR A 24 23.22 -23.76 14.44
C THR A 24 22.09 -24.48 13.73
N ILE A 25 22.45 -25.33 12.77
CA ILE A 25 21.55 -26.29 12.14
C ILE A 25 22.04 -27.67 12.55
N GLU A 26 21.23 -28.40 13.32
CA GLU A 26 21.60 -29.73 13.78
C GLU A 26 21.09 -30.79 12.82
N PHE A 27 21.92 -31.78 12.54
CA PHE A 27 21.60 -32.89 11.64
C PHE A 27 21.67 -34.22 12.39
N ASP A 28 20.76 -35.13 12.07
CA ASP A 28 20.84 -36.52 12.53
C ASP A 28 21.93 -37.30 11.77
N SER A 29 22.16 -38.55 12.17
CA SER A 29 23.10 -39.44 11.48
C SER A 29 22.74 -39.75 10.03
N ALA A 30 21.49 -39.50 9.62
CA ALA A 30 21.00 -39.70 8.25
C ALA A 30 21.04 -38.39 7.41
N GLY A 31 21.49 -37.28 7.99
CA GLY A 31 21.52 -35.96 7.36
C GLY A 31 20.17 -35.23 7.36
N ASN A 32 19.18 -35.67 8.12
CA ASN A 32 17.95 -34.92 8.33
C ASN A 32 18.16 -33.79 9.32
N VAL A 33 17.49 -32.67 9.09
CA VAL A 33 17.54 -31.55 10.02
C VAL A 33 16.73 -31.92 11.24
N VAL A 34 17.34 -31.82 12.42
CA VAL A 34 16.71 -32.12 13.71
C VAL A 34 16.19 -30.84 14.35
N SER A 35 16.99 -29.77 14.28
CA SER A 35 16.65 -28.48 14.86
C SER A 35 17.24 -27.32 14.06
N PHE A 36 16.59 -26.17 14.15
CA PHE A 36 17.08 -24.89 13.68
C PHE A 36 17.26 -23.97 14.90
N ALA A 37 18.48 -23.53 15.19
CA ALA A 37 18.75 -22.69 16.35
C ALA A 37 18.25 -23.32 17.68
N GLY A 38 18.37 -24.65 17.81
CA GLY A 38 17.85 -25.39 18.96
C GLY A 38 16.32 -25.52 19.02
N ILE A 39 15.58 -24.98 18.04
CA ILE A 39 14.14 -25.15 17.90
C ILE A 39 13.91 -26.46 17.15
N GLY A 40 13.29 -27.44 17.79
CA GLY A 40 12.87 -28.71 17.19
C GLY A 40 11.50 -28.66 16.50
N HIS A 41 11.09 -29.77 15.90
CA HIS A 41 9.73 -29.93 15.40
C HIS A 41 8.71 -29.82 16.54
N GLY A 42 7.67 -29.00 16.34
CA GLY A 42 6.63 -28.72 17.32
C GLY A 42 7.00 -27.65 18.34
N GLU A 43 8.17 -27.04 18.25
CA GLU A 43 8.65 -26.03 19.21
C GLU A 43 8.68 -24.61 18.62
N PHE A 44 8.44 -24.45 17.32
CA PHE A 44 8.46 -23.14 16.70
C PHE A 44 7.30 -22.28 17.21
N GLU A 45 7.66 -21.14 17.81
CA GLU A 45 6.73 -20.19 18.40
C GLU A 45 6.05 -19.34 17.31
N ALA A 46 4.73 -19.28 17.38
CA ALA A 46 3.90 -18.49 16.48
C ALA A 46 3.93 -17.00 16.88
N ASP A 47 3.94 -16.08 15.91
CA ASP A 47 3.80 -14.64 16.17
C ASP A 47 2.52 -14.12 15.49
N PRO A 48 1.37 -14.16 16.20
CA PRO A 48 0.10 -13.68 15.65
C PRO A 48 0.06 -12.17 15.46
N ASP A 49 0.99 -11.40 16.00
CA ASP A 49 1.04 -9.95 15.84
C ASP A 49 1.71 -9.55 14.53
N VAL A 50 2.59 -10.41 13.99
CA VAL A 50 3.24 -10.22 12.68
C VAL A 50 2.59 -11.04 11.57
N ALA A 51 2.36 -12.34 11.80
CA ALA A 51 1.83 -13.27 10.79
C ALA A 51 0.39 -13.72 11.04
N GLY A 52 -0.30 -13.10 12.00
CA GLY A 52 -1.70 -13.39 12.27
C GLY A 52 -2.64 -13.11 11.10
N GLN A 53 -3.72 -13.89 11.03
CA GLN A 53 -4.74 -13.75 10.01
C GLN A 53 -5.39 -12.36 10.05
N GLY A 54 -5.63 -11.80 11.23
CA GLY A 54 -6.26 -10.49 11.39
C GLY A 54 -5.39 -9.35 10.85
N ILE A 55 -4.11 -9.28 11.20
CA ILE A 55 -3.21 -8.24 10.68
C ILE A 55 -3.05 -8.35 9.17
N VAL A 56 -2.84 -9.55 8.64
CA VAL A 56 -2.75 -9.77 7.20
C VAL A 56 -4.06 -9.35 6.53
N ALA A 57 -5.21 -9.83 6.99
CA ALA A 57 -6.51 -9.48 6.41
C ALA A 57 -6.78 -7.97 6.43
N ALA A 58 -6.41 -7.26 7.50
CA ALA A 58 -6.58 -5.81 7.59
C ALA A 58 -5.72 -5.06 6.54
N TYR A 59 -4.45 -5.45 6.36
CA TYR A 59 -3.58 -4.87 5.32
C TYR A 59 -4.19 -5.02 3.92
N PHE A 60 -4.72 -6.19 3.61
CA PHE A 60 -5.29 -6.44 2.29
C PHE A 60 -6.69 -5.86 2.12
N ALA A 61 -7.51 -5.80 3.17
CA ALA A 61 -8.83 -5.17 3.15
C ALA A 61 -8.73 -3.68 2.79
N LEU A 62 -7.80 -2.95 3.42
CA LEU A 62 -7.52 -1.55 3.11
C LEU A 62 -7.04 -1.36 1.66
N SER A 63 -6.20 -2.28 1.17
CA SER A 63 -5.69 -2.25 -0.20
C SER A 63 -6.78 -2.52 -1.23
N ILE A 64 -7.65 -3.51 -0.97
CA ILE A 64 -8.83 -3.82 -1.79
C ILE A 64 -9.80 -2.63 -1.78
N ALA A 65 -10.03 -1.99 -0.63
CA ALA A 65 -10.88 -0.81 -0.52
C ALA A 65 -10.36 0.35 -1.39
N VAL A 66 -9.05 0.63 -1.37
CA VAL A 66 -8.42 1.64 -2.25
C VAL A 66 -8.59 1.28 -3.73
N CYS A 67 -8.39 0.02 -4.11
CA CYS A 67 -8.60 -0.43 -5.49
C CYS A 67 -10.06 -0.26 -5.93
N ALA A 68 -11.03 -0.68 -5.11
CA ALA A 68 -12.46 -0.57 -5.39
C ALA A 68 -12.89 0.91 -5.52
N MET A 69 -12.46 1.77 -4.59
CA MET A 69 -12.71 3.20 -4.65
C MET A 69 -12.06 3.84 -5.89
N GLY A 70 -10.87 3.40 -6.29
CA GLY A 70 -10.23 3.82 -7.53
C GLY A 70 -11.04 3.49 -8.80
N ILE A 71 -11.65 2.31 -8.84
CA ILE A 71 -12.55 1.90 -9.94
C ILE A 71 -13.80 2.79 -9.96
N ILE A 72 -14.39 3.07 -8.79
CA ILE A 72 -15.55 3.97 -8.67
C ILE A 72 -15.19 5.37 -9.19
N LEU A 73 -14.06 5.94 -8.77
CA LEU A 73 -13.59 7.24 -9.25
C LEU A 73 -13.37 7.26 -10.77
N ALA A 74 -12.77 6.21 -11.33
CA ALA A 74 -12.57 6.11 -12.78
C ALA A 74 -13.91 6.04 -13.53
N GLY A 75 -14.87 5.25 -13.02
CA GLY A 75 -16.22 5.13 -13.58
C GLY A 75 -16.99 6.44 -13.54
N MET A 76 -16.98 7.15 -12.41
CA MET A 76 -17.60 8.48 -12.26
C MET A 76 -17.04 9.48 -13.28
N ARG A 77 -15.71 9.52 -13.43
CA ARG A 77 -15.05 10.41 -14.41
C ARG A 77 -15.42 10.04 -15.85
N GLY A 78 -15.44 8.74 -16.17
CA GLY A 78 -15.85 8.25 -17.49
C GLY A 78 -17.30 8.63 -17.82
N LEU A 79 -18.20 8.43 -16.86
CA LEU A 79 -19.62 8.78 -17.01
C LEU A 79 -19.80 10.29 -17.19
N SER A 80 -19.09 11.12 -16.39
CA SER A 80 -19.13 12.58 -16.53
C SER A 80 -18.68 13.04 -17.93
N LEU A 81 -17.65 12.41 -18.51
CA LEU A 81 -17.20 12.73 -19.87
C LEU A 81 -18.27 12.35 -20.91
N ILE A 82 -18.90 11.18 -20.79
CA ILE A 82 -19.96 10.73 -21.69
C ILE A 82 -21.17 11.69 -21.61
N LEU A 83 -21.61 12.04 -20.40
CA LEU A 83 -22.73 12.94 -20.18
C LEU A 83 -22.43 14.37 -20.67
N SER A 84 -21.20 14.86 -20.50
CA SER A 84 -20.78 16.19 -20.99
C SER A 84 -20.81 16.32 -22.52
N SER A 85 -20.72 15.20 -23.23
CA SER A 85 -20.80 15.16 -24.70
C SER A 85 -22.24 15.36 -25.21
N SER A 86 -23.24 15.16 -24.35
CA SER A 86 -24.65 15.30 -24.73
C SER A 86 -25.09 16.77 -24.69
N LYS A 87 -25.35 17.36 -25.87
CA LYS A 87 -25.73 18.78 -26.02
C LYS A 87 -27.11 19.15 -25.45
N ASP A 88 -27.97 18.17 -25.17
CA ASP A 88 -29.42 18.42 -25.04
C ASP A 88 -29.94 18.62 -23.62
N LYS A 89 -29.10 18.54 -22.56
CA LYS A 89 -29.59 18.55 -21.15
C LYS A 89 -28.72 19.35 -20.17
N PRO A 90 -28.62 20.69 -20.30
CA PRO A 90 -27.77 21.53 -19.43
C PRO A 90 -28.21 21.54 -17.95
N ARG A 91 -29.50 21.40 -17.65
CA ARG A 91 -30.01 21.42 -16.25
C ARG A 91 -29.71 20.14 -15.47
N LEU A 92 -29.77 18.99 -16.13
CA LEU A 92 -29.44 17.70 -15.51
C LEU A 92 -27.92 17.57 -15.29
N PHE A 93 -27.14 18.22 -16.15
CA PHE A 93 -25.68 18.29 -16.05
C PHE A 93 -25.20 19.06 -14.80
N LEU A 94 -25.76 20.24 -14.52
CA LEU A 94 -25.36 21.04 -13.34
C LEU A 94 -25.60 20.29 -12.02
N ARG A 95 -26.77 19.66 -11.86
CA ARG A 95 -27.09 18.86 -10.66
C ARG A 95 -26.18 17.64 -10.53
N SER A 96 -25.81 17.01 -11.64
CA SER A 96 -24.86 15.91 -11.65
C SER A 96 -23.45 16.35 -11.24
N MET A 97 -23.07 17.59 -11.55
CA MET A 97 -21.74 18.12 -11.27
C MET A 97 -21.53 18.35 -9.77
N GLU A 98 -22.49 18.98 -9.09
CA GLU A 98 -22.40 19.24 -7.63
C GLU A 98 -22.35 17.93 -6.82
N PHE A 99 -23.20 16.96 -7.16
CA PHE A 99 -23.17 15.65 -6.51
C PHE A 99 -21.87 14.89 -6.81
N SER A 100 -21.36 14.99 -8.04
CA SER A 100 -20.10 14.38 -8.44
C SER A 100 -18.93 14.97 -7.66
N ASP A 101 -18.89 16.28 -7.44
CA ASP A 101 -17.82 16.96 -6.70
C ASP A 101 -17.82 16.56 -5.22
N MET A 102 -18.99 16.49 -4.60
CA MET A 102 -19.14 16.00 -3.22
C MET A 102 -18.70 14.53 -3.10
N ALA A 103 -19.20 13.66 -3.98
CA ALA A 103 -18.85 12.25 -3.99
C ALA A 103 -17.35 12.03 -4.27
N HIS A 104 -16.75 12.81 -5.17
CA HIS A 104 -15.31 12.80 -5.41
C HIS A 104 -14.53 13.20 -4.16
N GLY A 105 -14.94 14.27 -3.47
CA GLY A 105 -14.31 14.71 -2.23
C GLY A 105 -14.36 13.64 -1.13
N LEU A 106 -15.50 12.97 -0.97
CA LEU A 106 -15.66 11.87 -0.01
C LEU A 106 -14.75 10.70 -0.35
N VAL A 107 -14.78 10.21 -1.60
CA VAL A 107 -13.99 9.06 -2.03
C VAL A 107 -12.48 9.37 -1.97
N ASP A 108 -12.06 10.57 -2.37
CA ASP A 108 -10.66 11.01 -2.24
C ASP A 108 -10.21 11.02 -0.77
N GLY A 109 -11.06 11.51 0.15
CA GLY A 109 -10.80 11.50 1.58
C GLY A 109 -10.63 10.09 2.16
N LEU A 110 -11.47 9.15 1.72
CA LEU A 110 -11.40 7.75 2.16
C LEU A 110 -10.19 7.01 1.63
N ILE A 111 -9.85 7.22 0.36
CA ILE A 111 -8.63 6.65 -0.22
C ILE A 111 -7.40 7.14 0.55
N LEU A 112 -7.34 8.44 0.86
CA LEU A 112 -6.27 9.00 1.69
C LEU A 112 -6.26 8.41 3.10
N SER A 113 -7.43 8.26 3.74
CA SER A 113 -7.51 7.68 5.07
C SER A 113 -7.01 6.23 5.10
N CYS A 114 -7.37 5.40 4.10
CA CYS A 114 -6.86 4.04 3.98
C CYS A 114 -5.34 4.01 3.81
N ALA A 115 -4.79 4.91 2.98
CA ALA A 115 -3.36 5.02 2.76
C ALA A 115 -2.62 5.50 4.03
N ASP A 116 -3.18 6.46 4.76
CA ASP A 116 -2.58 6.94 6.01
C ASP A 116 -2.54 5.84 7.07
N THR A 117 -3.62 5.07 7.20
CA THR A 117 -3.64 3.90 8.08
C THR A 117 -2.55 2.89 7.68
N GLN A 118 -2.39 2.59 6.39
CA GLN A 118 -1.32 1.73 5.90
C GLN A 118 0.08 2.24 6.24
N LEU A 119 0.33 3.55 6.06
CA LEU A 119 1.61 4.16 6.40
C LEU A 119 1.91 4.10 7.91
N LEU A 120 0.90 4.30 8.76
CA LEU A 120 1.05 4.16 10.20
C LEU A 120 1.33 2.72 10.61
N LEU A 121 0.66 1.74 10.00
CA LEU A 121 0.94 0.32 10.24
C LEU A 121 2.37 -0.05 9.79
N ILE A 122 2.80 0.43 8.62
CA ILE A 122 4.19 0.26 8.16
C ILE A 122 5.19 0.84 9.17
N LEU A 123 4.92 2.04 9.68
CA LEU A 123 5.79 2.67 10.66
C LEU A 123 5.84 1.87 11.96
N ALA A 124 4.70 1.34 12.43
CA ALA A 124 4.64 0.49 13.62
C ALA A 124 5.43 -0.81 13.43
N VAL A 125 5.25 -1.51 12.31
CA VAL A 125 6.01 -2.73 11.97
C VAL A 125 7.51 -2.42 11.88
N GLY A 126 7.89 -1.35 11.20
CA GLY A 126 9.27 -0.92 11.09
C GLY A 126 9.88 -0.56 12.44
N ALA A 127 9.17 0.19 13.29
CA ALA A 127 9.61 0.54 14.63
C ALA A 127 9.78 -0.69 15.53
N SER A 128 8.83 -1.64 15.49
CA SER A 128 8.93 -2.90 16.22
C SER A 128 10.18 -3.68 15.80
N PHE A 129 10.42 -3.79 14.50
CA PHE A 129 11.62 -4.41 13.96
C PHE A 129 12.90 -3.72 14.44
N TYR A 130 12.96 -2.40 14.44
CA TYR A 130 14.14 -1.66 14.88
C TYR A 130 14.40 -1.74 16.38
N ALA A 131 13.35 -1.82 17.19
CA ALA A 131 13.47 -1.76 18.65
C ALA A 131 14.00 -3.08 19.24
N THR A 132 13.32 -4.19 18.95
CA THR A 132 13.55 -5.45 19.67
C THR A 132 13.34 -6.69 18.80
N SER A 133 12.44 -6.63 17.82
CA SER A 133 12.05 -7.84 17.07
C SER A 133 13.18 -8.37 16.18
N GLN A 134 14.21 -7.58 15.85
CA GLN A 134 15.36 -8.11 15.11
C GLN A 134 16.01 -9.34 15.76
N CYS A 135 15.98 -9.42 17.10
CA CYS A 135 16.71 -10.44 17.85
C CYS A 135 15.92 -11.75 18.03
N THR A 136 14.58 -11.67 18.04
CA THR A 136 13.70 -12.81 18.34
C THR A 136 12.86 -13.24 17.16
N MET A 137 12.64 -12.35 16.18
CA MET A 137 11.75 -12.64 15.06
C MET A 137 12.42 -13.65 14.12
N SER A 138 11.68 -14.70 13.79
CA SER A 138 12.10 -15.67 12.77
C SER A 138 12.16 -15.04 11.38
N LEU A 139 12.90 -15.67 10.47
CA LEU A 139 13.00 -15.24 9.08
C LEU A 139 11.63 -15.33 8.37
N TYR A 140 10.77 -16.26 8.78
CA TYR A 140 9.38 -16.35 8.34
C TYR A 140 8.58 -15.08 8.69
N HIS A 141 8.57 -14.68 9.96
CA HIS A 141 7.87 -13.49 10.41
C HIS A 141 8.45 -12.23 9.76
N PHE A 142 9.77 -12.16 9.61
CA PHE A 142 10.45 -11.10 8.86
C PHE A 142 9.92 -10.98 7.43
N TYR A 143 9.77 -12.09 6.71
CA TYR A 143 9.24 -12.05 5.34
C TYR A 143 7.79 -11.63 5.27
N VAL A 144 6.95 -12.12 6.18
CA VAL A 144 5.55 -11.71 6.22
C VAL A 144 5.47 -10.19 6.46
N ALA A 145 6.20 -9.67 7.45
CA ALA A 145 6.32 -8.23 7.71
C ALA A 145 6.82 -7.45 6.48
N PHE A 146 7.88 -7.93 5.84
CA PHE A 146 8.46 -7.29 4.65
C PHE A 146 7.44 -7.19 3.50
N HIS A 147 6.72 -8.28 3.20
CA HIS A 147 5.69 -8.29 2.18
C HIS A 147 4.47 -7.42 2.55
N MET A 148 4.10 -7.33 3.83
CA MET A 148 3.07 -6.39 4.29
C MET A 148 3.50 -4.93 4.09
N VAL A 149 4.77 -4.60 4.34
CA VAL A 149 5.31 -3.25 4.08
C VAL A 149 5.25 -2.92 2.59
N LEU A 150 5.59 -3.86 1.71
CA LEU A 150 5.46 -3.68 0.26
C LEU A 150 4.01 -3.42 -0.17
N VAL A 151 3.05 -4.14 0.41
CA VAL A 151 1.61 -3.94 0.15
C VAL A 151 1.18 -2.54 0.59
N GLY A 152 1.53 -2.11 1.80
CA GLY A 152 1.16 -0.78 2.30
C GLY A 152 1.77 0.35 1.46
N LEU A 153 3.00 0.20 0.97
CA LEU A 153 3.63 1.17 0.09
C LEU A 153 2.97 1.20 -1.30
N ALA A 154 2.68 0.03 -1.88
CA ALA A 154 1.96 -0.04 -3.15
C ALA A 154 0.57 0.62 -3.05
N THR A 155 -0.16 0.37 -1.96
CA THR A 155 -1.46 0.99 -1.68
C THR A 155 -1.34 2.51 -1.47
N SER A 156 -0.30 2.96 -0.80
CA SER A 156 -0.04 4.40 -0.61
C SER A 156 0.25 5.11 -1.93
N ILE A 157 1.11 4.54 -2.78
CA ILE A 157 1.38 5.07 -4.12
C ILE A 157 0.10 5.08 -4.95
N LEU A 158 -0.68 4.01 -4.90
CA LEU A 158 -1.96 3.91 -5.60
C LEU A 158 -2.92 5.04 -5.18
N ALA A 159 -3.06 5.28 -3.88
CA ALA A 159 -3.85 6.38 -3.35
C ALA A 159 -3.36 7.75 -3.86
N PHE A 160 -2.04 8.00 -3.82
CA PHE A 160 -1.43 9.22 -4.35
C PHE A 160 -1.69 9.45 -5.85
N VAL A 161 -1.91 8.38 -6.62
CA VAL A 161 -2.17 8.45 -8.06
C VAL A 161 -3.65 8.70 -8.35
N LEU A 162 -4.55 8.12 -7.54
CA LEU A 162 -6.00 8.19 -7.73
C LEU A 162 -6.59 9.55 -7.31
N VAL A 163 -6.16 10.06 -6.15
CA VAL A 163 -6.69 11.26 -5.49
C VAL A 163 -6.33 12.51 -6.29
N GLN A 164 -7.25 13.43 -6.55
CA GLN A 164 -6.94 14.63 -7.34
C GLN A 164 -6.08 15.62 -6.56
N SER A 165 -6.39 15.80 -5.27
CA SER A 165 -5.83 16.83 -4.39
C SER A 165 -5.19 16.22 -3.12
N PRO A 166 -4.15 15.37 -3.24
CA PRO A 166 -3.52 14.75 -2.07
C PRO A 166 -2.77 15.76 -1.16
N TYR A 167 -2.74 17.04 -1.53
CA TYR A 167 -2.05 18.15 -0.87
C TYR A 167 -2.98 19.19 -0.26
N ARG A 168 -4.21 18.81 0.14
CA ARG A 168 -5.13 19.76 0.80
C ARG A 168 -4.50 20.41 2.05
N SER A 169 -3.57 19.72 2.71
CA SER A 169 -2.69 20.26 3.74
C SER A 169 -1.24 19.91 3.43
N TYR A 170 -0.37 20.94 3.33
CA TYR A 170 1.05 20.78 3.07
C TYR A 170 1.75 19.89 4.11
N LEU A 171 1.42 20.09 5.40
CA LEU A 171 1.99 19.32 6.51
C LEU A 171 1.64 17.85 6.42
N SER A 172 0.39 17.53 6.09
CA SER A 172 -0.07 16.14 5.97
C SER A 172 0.66 15.42 4.82
N SER A 173 0.86 16.08 3.69
CA SER A 173 1.60 15.48 2.57
C SER A 173 3.10 15.35 2.84
N LEU A 174 3.69 16.33 3.53
CA LEU A 174 5.08 16.25 3.97
C LEU A 174 5.27 15.03 4.90
N ALA A 175 4.37 14.84 5.87
CA ALA A 175 4.39 13.69 6.77
C ALA A 175 4.32 12.36 5.99
N ARG A 176 3.40 12.24 5.03
CA ARG A 176 3.31 11.04 4.16
C ARG A 176 4.59 10.78 3.39
N ILE A 177 5.20 11.81 2.79
CA ILE A 177 6.46 11.68 2.05
C ILE A 177 7.59 11.22 2.97
N VAL A 178 7.67 11.77 4.18
CA VAL A 178 8.66 11.38 5.19
C VAL A 178 8.45 9.92 5.59
N ILE A 179 7.23 9.51 5.93
CA ILE A 179 6.94 8.11 6.33
C ILE A 179 7.21 7.14 5.18
N MET A 180 6.79 7.46 3.95
CA MET A 180 7.13 6.66 2.77
C MET A 180 8.65 6.57 2.57
N GLY A 181 9.37 7.68 2.74
CA GLY A 181 10.83 7.70 2.67
C GLY A 181 11.50 6.82 3.72
N LEU A 182 11.01 6.86 4.96
CA LEU A 182 11.48 5.99 6.05
C LEU A 182 11.19 4.52 5.75
N ALA A 183 10.00 4.20 5.24
CA ALA A 183 9.61 2.85 4.84
C ALA A 183 10.45 2.32 3.67
N ILE A 184 10.72 3.15 2.66
CA ILE A 184 11.65 2.81 1.57
C ILE A 184 13.07 2.62 2.12
N GLY A 185 13.52 3.49 3.02
CA GLY A 185 14.82 3.35 3.70
C GLY A 185 14.94 2.06 4.50
N TYR A 186 13.86 1.67 5.19
CA TYR A 186 13.74 0.37 5.86
C TYR A 186 13.88 -0.79 4.86
N LEU A 187 13.16 -0.74 3.73
CA LEU A 187 13.26 -1.77 2.68
C LEU A 187 14.65 -1.82 2.04
N ILE A 188 15.30 -0.67 1.82
CA ILE A 188 16.68 -0.61 1.30
C ILE A 188 17.63 -1.28 2.29
N ARG A 189 17.53 -0.91 3.58
CA ARG A 189 18.39 -1.50 4.61
C ARG A 189 18.17 -3.00 4.71
N ALA A 190 16.91 -3.43 4.78
CA ALA A 190 16.54 -4.84 4.77
C ALA A 190 17.10 -5.54 3.52
N GLY A 191 16.88 -4.99 2.32
CA GLY A 191 17.38 -5.53 1.06
C GLY A 191 18.90 -5.66 1.03
N ASN A 192 19.63 -4.61 1.42
CA ASN A 192 21.09 -4.62 1.48
C ASN A 192 21.64 -5.65 2.48
N LEU A 193 20.95 -5.86 3.60
CA LEU A 193 21.33 -6.92 4.55
C LEU A 193 21.17 -8.32 3.96
N LEU A 194 20.24 -8.49 3.00
CA LEU A 194 19.99 -9.74 2.29
C LEU A 194 20.87 -9.90 1.04
N GLU A 195 21.33 -8.80 0.40
CA GLU A 195 21.98 -8.80 -0.93
C GLU A 195 23.35 -9.48 -0.98
N ASP A 196 24.02 -9.69 0.15
CA ASP A 196 25.29 -10.42 0.16
C ASP A 196 25.10 -11.84 -0.40
N LYS A 197 25.87 -12.24 -1.41
CA LYS A 197 25.58 -13.39 -2.27
C LYS A 197 25.44 -14.70 -1.48
N GLU A 198 26.25 -14.89 -0.44
CA GLU A 198 26.18 -16.07 0.42
C GLU A 198 24.99 -16.01 1.38
N ARG A 199 24.65 -14.81 1.88
CA ARG A 199 23.41 -14.59 2.63
C ARG A 199 22.20 -14.83 1.75
N LEU A 200 22.18 -14.34 0.52
CA LEU A 200 21.09 -14.50 -0.43
C LEU A 200 20.78 -15.98 -0.70
N ALA A 201 21.80 -16.85 -0.76
CA ALA A 201 21.61 -18.30 -0.94
C ALA A 201 20.89 -18.98 0.24
N ALA A 202 21.20 -18.53 1.46
CA ALA A 202 20.62 -19.00 2.72
C ALA A 202 19.23 -18.42 2.98
N VAL A 203 19.09 -17.12 2.74
CA VAL A 203 17.89 -16.30 2.87
C VAL A 203 16.84 -16.75 1.85
N HIS A 204 17.23 -16.87 0.58
CA HIS A 204 16.30 -17.16 -0.52
C HIS A 204 16.09 -18.66 -0.70
N ALA A 205 15.84 -19.39 0.40
CA ALA A 205 15.13 -20.65 0.29
C ALA A 205 13.89 -20.39 -0.58
N LYS A 206 13.73 -21.15 -1.68
CA LYS A 206 12.53 -21.08 -2.52
C LYS A 206 11.33 -21.11 -1.57
N LEU A 207 10.29 -20.30 -1.84
CA LEU A 207 8.99 -20.46 -1.18
C LEU A 207 8.75 -21.96 -1.01
N PRO A 208 8.70 -22.45 0.23
CA PRO A 208 8.95 -23.85 0.47
C PRO A 208 7.92 -24.67 -0.30
N LYS A 209 8.40 -25.68 -1.03
CA LYS A 209 7.55 -26.42 -1.97
C LYS A 209 6.47 -27.17 -1.19
N LYS A 210 5.33 -27.41 -1.84
CA LYS A 210 4.29 -28.29 -1.26
C LYS A 210 4.91 -29.67 -0.98
N GLY A 211 4.87 -30.11 0.28
CA GLY A 211 5.43 -31.39 0.73
C GLY A 211 6.84 -31.32 1.33
N GLN A 212 7.52 -30.18 1.24
CA GLN A 212 8.77 -29.96 1.97
C GLN A 212 8.44 -29.66 3.44
N GLN A 213 8.99 -30.42 4.38
CA GLN A 213 8.76 -30.19 5.82
C GLN A 213 9.77 -29.21 6.43
N ASP A 214 11.00 -29.14 5.90
CA ASP A 214 12.07 -28.33 6.45
C ASP A 214 12.28 -27.05 5.65
N SER A 215 12.54 -25.93 6.34
CA SER A 215 12.92 -24.68 5.69
C SER A 215 13.71 -23.77 6.62
N LEU A 216 14.68 -23.06 6.04
CA LEU A 216 15.52 -22.10 6.74
C LEU A 216 14.75 -20.88 7.25
N ILE A 217 13.50 -20.68 6.81
CA ILE A 217 12.66 -19.58 7.29
C ILE A 217 12.29 -19.72 8.78
N ILE A 218 12.55 -20.87 9.39
CA ILE A 218 12.37 -21.10 10.84
C ILE A 218 13.48 -20.43 11.66
N LEU A 219 14.69 -20.26 11.09
CA LEU A 219 15.81 -19.63 11.80
C LEU A 219 15.46 -18.21 12.26
N PRO A 220 15.99 -17.76 13.41
CA PRO A 220 15.95 -16.35 13.80
C PRO A 220 16.53 -15.47 12.68
N ALA A 221 15.86 -14.37 12.34
CA ALA A 221 16.25 -13.50 11.24
C ALA A 221 17.68 -12.97 11.44
N ILE A 222 18.07 -12.68 12.68
CA ILE A 222 19.42 -12.21 13.05
C ILE A 222 20.53 -13.17 12.65
N CYS A 223 20.29 -14.49 12.73
CA CYS A 223 21.24 -15.52 12.31
C CYS A 223 21.60 -15.37 10.84
N VAL A 224 20.69 -14.82 10.03
CA VAL A 224 20.91 -14.68 8.59
C VAL A 224 21.32 -13.27 8.19
N LEU A 225 20.91 -12.26 8.98
CA LEU A 225 21.23 -10.85 8.72
C LEU A 225 22.66 -10.45 9.14
N THR A 226 23.34 -11.27 9.97
CA THR A 226 24.67 -10.96 10.53
C THR A 226 25.68 -12.06 10.23
N ASP A 227 26.83 -11.72 9.65
CA ASP A 227 27.85 -12.73 9.29
C ASP A 227 28.41 -13.50 10.48
N ALA A 228 28.61 -12.81 11.61
CA ALA A 228 29.27 -13.37 12.79
C ALA A 228 28.56 -14.59 13.40
N VAL A 229 27.28 -14.79 13.08
CA VAL A 229 26.45 -15.88 13.63
C VAL A 229 25.72 -16.65 12.53
N ASN A 230 26.15 -16.49 11.27
CA ASN A 230 25.46 -17.12 10.16
C ASN A 230 25.88 -18.59 10.03
N PRO A 231 24.95 -19.56 10.23
CA PRO A 231 25.28 -20.98 10.25
C PRO A 231 25.91 -21.46 8.95
N PHE A 232 25.62 -20.79 7.83
CA PHE A 232 26.10 -21.22 6.52
C PHE A 232 27.61 -21.14 6.37
N PHE A 233 28.29 -20.29 7.15
CA PHE A 233 29.74 -20.22 7.11
C PHE A 233 30.39 -21.47 7.73
N ASP A 234 29.76 -22.06 8.73
CA ASP A 234 30.30 -23.20 9.49
C ASP A 234 29.91 -24.57 8.90
N LEU A 235 28.94 -24.61 7.97
CA LEU A 235 28.55 -25.87 7.31
C LEU A 235 29.65 -26.42 6.40
N THR A 236 29.85 -27.73 6.47
CA THR A 236 30.72 -28.45 5.52
C THR A 236 30.15 -28.40 4.10
N ASN A 237 31.01 -28.63 3.09
CA ASN A 237 30.55 -28.66 1.69
C ASN A 237 29.49 -29.76 1.46
N ASP A 238 29.62 -30.91 2.14
CA ASP A 238 28.65 -32.01 2.05
C ASP A 238 27.30 -31.62 2.66
N GLN A 239 27.29 -30.91 3.79
CA GLN A 239 26.06 -30.37 4.38
C GLN A 239 25.42 -29.33 3.47
N LYS A 240 26.21 -28.42 2.89
CA LYS A 240 25.71 -27.42 1.93
C LYS A 240 25.08 -28.10 0.71
N GLU A 241 25.71 -29.12 0.16
CA GLU A 241 25.19 -29.87 -0.98
C GLU A 241 23.96 -30.70 -0.60
N HIS A 242 23.93 -31.27 0.60
CA HIS A 242 22.75 -31.96 1.12
C HIS A 242 21.55 -31.01 1.26
N LEU A 243 21.76 -29.81 1.82
CA LEU A 243 20.74 -28.76 1.88
C LEU A 243 20.28 -28.33 0.48
N ARG A 244 21.19 -28.22 -0.50
CA ARG A 244 20.83 -27.94 -1.90
C ARG A 244 20.00 -29.06 -2.52
N HIS A 245 20.37 -30.32 -2.29
CA HIS A 245 19.64 -31.48 -2.80
C HIS A 245 18.23 -31.57 -2.22
N LYS A 246 18.06 -31.27 -0.93
CA LYS A 246 16.75 -31.12 -0.27
C LYS A 246 15.96 -29.88 -0.72
N GLY A 247 16.59 -29.00 -1.51
CA GLY A 247 15.98 -27.76 -1.99
C GLY A 247 15.81 -26.69 -0.91
N LEU A 248 16.56 -26.80 0.19
CA LEU A 248 16.64 -25.82 1.27
C LEU A 248 17.48 -24.60 0.84
N VAL A 249 18.51 -24.83 0.05
CA VAL A 249 19.41 -23.80 -0.52
C VAL A 249 19.36 -23.89 -2.04
N ARG A 250 19.41 -22.77 -2.76
CA ARG A 250 19.47 -22.77 -4.24
C ARG A 250 20.50 -21.79 -4.76
N ASP A 251 20.98 -22.04 -5.99
CA ASP A 251 21.89 -21.13 -6.69
C ASP A 251 21.29 -19.73 -6.86
N ILE A 252 22.08 -18.76 -6.40
CA ILE A 252 21.78 -17.34 -6.16
C ILE A 252 21.28 -16.60 -7.42
N HIS A 253 21.66 -17.08 -8.61
CA HIS A 253 21.59 -16.26 -9.83
C HIS A 253 20.16 -15.90 -10.28
N ASN A 254 19.16 -16.72 -9.95
CA ASN A 254 17.79 -16.51 -10.41
C ASN A 254 16.84 -15.89 -9.37
N GLN A 255 17.25 -15.75 -8.10
CA GLN A 255 16.31 -15.45 -7.02
C GLN A 255 16.41 -14.04 -6.43
N ALA A 256 17.55 -13.36 -6.58
CA ALA A 256 17.67 -11.91 -6.33
C ALA A 256 16.56 -11.12 -7.05
N GLN A 257 16.14 -11.60 -8.23
CA GLN A 257 15.09 -11.00 -9.04
C GLN A 257 13.72 -10.95 -8.33
N VAL A 258 13.41 -11.88 -7.41
CA VAL A 258 12.07 -11.98 -6.81
C VAL A 258 11.78 -10.83 -5.84
N LEU A 259 12.78 -10.35 -5.10
CA LEU A 259 12.64 -9.20 -4.20
C LEU A 259 13.05 -7.89 -4.89
N LEU A 260 14.06 -7.95 -5.77
CA LEU A 260 14.56 -6.77 -6.49
C LEU A 260 13.53 -6.24 -7.49
N VAL A 261 12.76 -7.11 -8.18
CA VAL A 261 11.76 -6.67 -9.16
C VAL A 261 10.64 -5.83 -8.50
N PRO A 262 9.97 -6.30 -7.42
CA PRO A 262 9.02 -5.48 -6.68
C PRO A 262 9.60 -4.16 -6.20
N TYR A 263 10.84 -4.18 -5.70
CA TYR A 263 11.53 -3.01 -5.19
C TYR A 263 11.82 -1.97 -6.29
N ILE A 264 12.33 -2.41 -7.43
CA ILE A 264 12.58 -1.55 -8.60
C ILE A 264 11.26 -0.99 -9.10
N MET A 265 10.22 -1.83 -9.26
CA MET A 265 8.90 -1.39 -9.68
C MET A 265 8.34 -0.31 -8.75
N LEU A 266 8.44 -0.51 -7.43
CA LEU A 266 7.97 0.44 -6.42
C LEU A 266 8.77 1.76 -6.44
N THR A 267 10.08 1.69 -6.59
CA THR A 267 10.96 2.87 -6.66
C THR A 267 10.65 3.69 -7.91
N VAL A 268 10.56 3.03 -9.07
CA VAL A 268 10.20 3.67 -10.34
C VAL A 268 8.80 4.29 -10.23
N ALA A 269 7.83 3.55 -9.71
CA ALA A 269 6.47 4.02 -9.47
C ALA A 269 6.43 5.28 -8.58
N THR A 270 7.21 5.28 -7.50
CA THR A 270 7.31 6.40 -6.54
C THR A 270 7.91 7.64 -7.19
N LEU A 271 9.10 7.50 -7.82
CA LEU A 271 9.78 8.61 -8.48
C LEU A 271 8.93 9.21 -9.60
N PHE A 272 8.27 8.32 -10.36
CA PHE A 272 7.38 8.73 -11.43
C PHE A 272 6.15 9.49 -10.89
N GLY A 273 5.49 8.95 -9.87
CA GLY A 273 4.34 9.58 -9.22
C GLY A 273 4.67 10.96 -8.63
N MET A 274 5.79 11.06 -7.92
CA MET A 274 6.28 12.33 -7.36
C MET A 274 6.55 13.37 -8.45
N ARG A 275 7.28 13.00 -9.51
CA ARG A 275 7.62 13.92 -10.62
C ARG A 275 6.36 14.39 -11.36
N TYR A 276 5.41 13.50 -11.60
CA TYR A 276 4.12 13.85 -12.21
C TYR A 276 3.36 14.88 -11.36
N ARG A 277 3.30 14.68 -10.03
CA ARG A 277 2.58 15.58 -9.12
C ARG A 277 3.27 16.92 -8.93
N LEU A 278 4.60 16.95 -8.78
CA LEU A 278 5.37 18.20 -8.70
C LEU A 278 5.12 19.10 -9.91
N LYS A 279 4.99 18.52 -11.11
CA LYS A 279 4.62 19.29 -12.31
C LYS A 279 3.18 19.80 -12.27
N LEU A 280 2.25 19.03 -11.72
CA LEU A 280 0.85 19.42 -11.62
C LEU A 280 0.68 20.59 -10.64
N VAL A 281 1.28 20.52 -9.44
CA VAL A 281 1.21 21.58 -8.42
C VAL A 281 1.75 22.90 -8.95
N ARG A 282 2.95 22.89 -9.57
CA ARG A 282 3.55 24.10 -10.17
C ARG A 282 2.67 24.73 -11.23
N LYS A 283 1.88 23.92 -11.95
CA LYS A 283 0.98 24.43 -12.99
C LYS A 283 -0.28 25.04 -12.40
N THR A 284 -0.85 24.45 -11.33
CA THR A 284 -2.02 24.98 -10.65
C THR A 284 -1.73 26.32 -9.98
N ASP A 285 -0.57 26.46 -9.31
CA ASP A 285 -0.16 27.74 -8.70
C ASP A 285 0.12 28.83 -9.75
N ALA A 286 0.71 28.46 -10.88
CA ALA A 286 0.98 29.41 -11.97
C ALA A 286 -0.29 29.83 -12.74
N GLN A 287 -1.39 29.08 -12.60
CA GLN A 287 -2.63 29.28 -13.34
C GLN A 287 -3.79 29.73 -12.45
N GLY A 288 -3.51 30.43 -11.36
CA GLY A 288 -4.52 31.02 -10.47
C GLY A 288 -5.73 31.52 -11.27
N THR A 289 -6.87 30.82 -11.12
CA THR A 289 -8.12 31.14 -11.83
C THR A 289 -8.01 31.16 -13.37
N LEU A 290 -7.54 30.07 -13.98
CA LEU A 290 -7.61 29.92 -15.44
C LEU A 290 -9.06 29.62 -15.89
N GLN A 291 -9.81 30.67 -16.21
CA GLN A 291 -10.82 30.56 -17.27
C GLN A 291 -10.09 30.03 -18.50
N VAL A 292 -10.37 28.80 -18.94
CA VAL A 292 -9.81 28.24 -20.17
C VAL A 292 -10.25 29.16 -21.31
N PRO A 293 -9.36 30.00 -21.89
CA PRO A 293 -9.72 30.70 -23.09
C PRO A 293 -9.88 29.61 -24.14
N LEU A 294 -11.03 29.57 -24.82
CA LEU A 294 -11.21 28.81 -26.06
C LEU A 294 -10.28 29.43 -27.11
N ASP A 295 -8.99 29.14 -27.00
CA ASP A 295 -7.99 29.55 -27.98
C ASP A 295 -8.20 28.66 -29.22
N PRO A 296 -8.63 29.22 -30.37
CA PRO A 296 -9.01 28.46 -31.56
C PRO A 296 -7.83 27.76 -32.25
N ASN A 297 -6.62 27.84 -31.68
CA ASN A 297 -5.42 27.32 -32.29
C ASN A 297 -5.35 25.77 -32.17
N GLU A 298 -5.65 25.10 -33.28
CA GLU A 298 -5.79 23.63 -33.41
C GLU A 298 -4.55 22.85 -32.93
N GLU A 299 -3.35 23.43 -33.07
CA GLU A 299 -2.09 22.83 -32.62
C GLU A 299 -2.01 22.70 -31.08
N LYS A 300 -2.52 23.69 -30.33
CA LYS A 300 -2.57 23.63 -28.86
C LYS A 300 -3.52 22.55 -28.38
N ASN A 301 -4.64 22.33 -29.10
CA ASN A 301 -5.62 21.29 -28.79
C ASN A 301 -5.04 19.88 -29.03
N ARG A 302 -4.26 19.68 -30.10
CA ARG A 302 -3.58 18.41 -30.36
C ARG A 302 -2.57 18.06 -29.26
N LEU A 303 -1.75 19.02 -28.83
CA LEU A 303 -0.78 18.79 -27.75
C LEU A 303 -1.46 18.53 -26.40
N ALA A 304 -2.56 19.22 -26.10
CA ALA A 304 -3.35 18.99 -24.89
C ALA A 304 -3.96 17.58 -24.87
N SER A 305 -4.49 17.13 -26.00
CA SER A 305 -5.04 15.78 -26.19
C SER A 305 -3.97 14.69 -26.00
N VAL A 306 -2.80 14.83 -26.64
CA VAL A 306 -1.68 13.89 -26.44
C VAL A 306 -1.25 13.82 -24.97
N ARG A 307 -1.14 14.97 -24.29
CA ARG A 307 -0.79 15.02 -22.86
C ARG A 307 -1.83 14.32 -21.99
N PHE A 308 -3.11 14.45 -22.32
CA PHE A 308 -4.20 13.77 -21.63
C PHE A 308 -4.07 12.24 -21.78
N TYR A 309 -3.93 11.72 -23.00
CA TYR A 309 -3.79 10.28 -23.25
C TYR A 309 -2.55 9.70 -22.59
N VAL A 310 -1.39 10.37 -22.70
CA VAL A 310 -0.16 9.94 -22.02
C VAL A 310 -0.37 9.91 -20.51
N SER A 311 -1.02 10.93 -19.93
CA SER A 311 -1.33 10.94 -18.50
C SER A 311 -2.27 9.81 -18.09
N CYS A 312 -3.26 9.46 -18.91
CA CYS A 312 -4.19 8.37 -18.63
C CYS A 312 -3.49 7.00 -18.72
N LEU A 313 -2.71 6.77 -19.78
CA LEU A 313 -1.94 5.54 -19.97
C LEU A 313 -1.01 5.28 -18.79
N LEU A 314 -0.34 6.33 -18.34
CA LEU A 314 0.62 6.29 -17.25
C LEU A 314 -0.01 6.04 -15.88
N LYS A 315 -1.15 6.67 -15.60
CA LYS A 315 -1.95 6.36 -14.41
C LYS A 315 -2.44 4.91 -14.44
N GLY A 316 -2.90 4.43 -15.60
CA GLY A 316 -3.31 3.05 -15.82
C GLY A 316 -2.17 2.07 -15.58
N ALA A 317 -0.99 2.31 -16.15
CA ALA A 317 0.19 1.49 -15.96
C ALA A 317 0.59 1.41 -14.48
N LEU A 318 0.64 2.55 -13.79
CA LEU A 318 0.97 2.62 -12.37
C LEU A 318 -0.07 1.90 -11.50
N TRP A 319 -1.36 2.02 -11.83
CA TRP A 319 -2.44 1.31 -11.15
C TRP A 319 -2.29 -0.21 -11.32
N VAL A 320 -2.05 -0.68 -12.55
CA VAL A 320 -1.82 -2.10 -12.84
C VAL A 320 -0.58 -2.62 -12.12
N THR A 321 0.52 -1.87 -12.11
CA THR A 321 1.74 -2.26 -11.38
C THR A 321 1.46 -2.41 -9.89
N CYS A 322 0.78 -1.45 -9.25
CA CYS A 322 0.44 -1.55 -7.83
C CYS A 322 -0.47 -2.75 -7.54
N LEU A 323 -1.45 -3.01 -8.41
CA LEU A 323 -2.35 -4.16 -8.26
C LEU A 323 -1.61 -5.50 -8.37
N VAL A 324 -0.71 -5.63 -9.36
CA VAL A 324 0.13 -6.82 -9.53
C VAL A 324 1.00 -7.03 -8.29
N LEU A 325 1.60 -5.97 -7.74
CA LEU A 325 2.38 -6.05 -6.51
C LEU A 325 1.52 -6.51 -5.33
N ILE A 326 0.34 -5.94 -5.12
CA ILE A 326 -0.57 -6.33 -4.03
C ILE A 326 -0.93 -7.82 -4.15
N ILE A 327 -1.36 -8.27 -5.33
CA ILE A 327 -1.74 -9.68 -5.57
C ILE A 327 -0.54 -10.62 -5.37
N TRP A 328 0.63 -10.25 -5.88
CA TRP A 328 1.85 -11.05 -5.74
C TRP A 328 2.23 -11.25 -4.26
N ASN A 329 2.20 -10.16 -3.48
CA ASN A 329 2.51 -10.21 -2.05
C ASN A 329 1.44 -11.02 -1.27
N TRP A 330 0.15 -10.91 -1.63
CA TRP A 330 -0.92 -11.74 -1.04
C TRP A 330 -0.65 -13.23 -1.21
N ILE A 331 -0.35 -13.64 -2.45
CA ILE A 331 -0.06 -15.04 -2.77
C ILE A 331 1.19 -15.50 -2.00
N THR A 332 2.23 -14.67 -1.97
CA THR A 332 3.49 -15.00 -1.28
C THR A 332 3.29 -15.21 0.21
N ILE A 333 2.62 -14.28 0.90
CA ILE A 333 2.27 -14.43 2.32
C ILE A 333 1.40 -15.67 2.53
N GLY A 334 0.39 -15.90 1.68
CA GLY A 334 -0.46 -17.07 1.75
C GLY A 334 0.30 -18.38 1.64
N VAL A 335 1.28 -18.47 0.74
CA VAL A 335 2.15 -19.64 0.57
C VAL A 335 3.02 -19.86 1.82
N LEU A 336 3.64 -18.81 2.37
CA LEU A 336 4.46 -18.89 3.58
C LEU A 336 3.63 -19.38 4.78
N ARG A 337 2.51 -18.71 5.06
CA ARG A 337 1.63 -19.06 6.19
C ARG A 337 1.07 -20.47 6.06
N SER A 338 0.63 -20.82 4.85
CA SER A 338 0.11 -22.16 4.56
C SER A 338 1.19 -23.24 4.67
N TRP A 339 2.45 -22.90 4.40
CA TRP A 339 3.56 -23.81 4.65
C TRP A 339 3.81 -23.98 6.14
N VAL A 340 3.98 -22.91 6.93
CA VAL A 340 4.25 -22.99 8.38
C VAL A 340 3.15 -23.79 9.09
N ASP A 341 1.89 -23.55 8.74
CA ASP A 341 0.74 -24.26 9.31
C ASP A 341 0.75 -25.77 9.03
N ARG A 342 1.19 -26.18 7.83
CA ARG A 342 1.34 -27.60 7.48
C ARG A 342 2.66 -28.18 7.94
N SER A 343 3.66 -27.34 8.18
CA SER A 343 4.95 -27.76 8.70
C SER A 343 4.74 -28.37 10.08
N GLU A 344 5.55 -29.36 10.40
CA GLU A 344 5.55 -29.99 11.73
C GLU A 344 6.40 -29.16 12.71
N TRP A 345 6.87 -27.97 12.31
CA TRP A 345 7.67 -27.08 13.15
C TRP A 345 6.84 -26.31 14.16
N LEU A 346 5.69 -25.77 13.74
CA LEU A 346 4.85 -24.93 14.59
C LEU A 346 4.34 -25.71 15.81
N ASN A 347 4.44 -25.12 17.00
CA ASN A 347 3.76 -25.65 18.17
C ASN A 347 2.23 -25.55 17.97
N LYS A 348 1.58 -26.71 17.93
CA LYS A 348 0.11 -26.83 17.70
C LYS A 348 -0.65 -27.22 18.97
N GLU A 349 -0.03 -27.15 20.14
CA GLU A 349 -0.75 -27.33 21.40
C GLU A 349 -1.87 -26.27 21.52
N GLY A 350 -3.11 -26.67 21.27
CA GLY A 350 -4.26 -25.77 21.22
C GLY A 350 -4.59 -25.17 19.84
N GLY A 351 -3.90 -25.58 18.77
CA GLY A 351 -4.10 -25.09 17.41
C GLY A 351 -3.03 -24.07 16.97
N ASN A 352 -3.20 -23.46 15.80
CA ASN A 352 -2.29 -22.44 15.28
C ASN A 352 -2.76 -21.03 15.71
N PRO A 353 -2.05 -20.33 16.61
CA PRO A 353 -2.45 -19.00 17.07
C PRO A 353 -2.52 -17.95 15.95
N GLU A 354 -1.74 -18.10 14.88
CA GLU A 354 -1.79 -17.18 13.72
C GLU A 354 -3.08 -17.31 12.90
N LYS A 355 -3.88 -18.36 13.11
CA LYS A 355 -5.20 -18.49 12.49
C LYS A 355 -6.30 -17.81 13.31
N ASP A 356 -6.07 -17.59 14.60
CA ASP A 356 -7.02 -16.83 15.41
C ASP A 356 -7.02 -15.38 14.97
N VAL A 357 -8.21 -14.83 14.76
CA VAL A 357 -8.44 -13.46 14.27
C VAL A 357 -8.59 -12.47 15.45
N LEU A 358 -8.75 -12.97 16.67
CA LEU A 358 -9.12 -12.19 17.84
C LEU A 358 -7.95 -11.87 18.79
N GLY A 359 -6.71 -12.17 18.38
CA GLY A 359 -5.51 -11.85 19.16
C GLY A 359 -5.35 -10.34 19.43
N LEU A 360 -4.79 -9.98 20.59
CA LEU A 360 -4.69 -8.58 21.04
C LEU A 360 -3.91 -7.69 20.06
N GLY A 361 -2.77 -8.14 19.52
CA GLY A 361 -2.01 -7.33 18.55
C GLY A 361 -2.65 -7.25 17.18
N GLN A 362 -3.62 -8.13 16.87
CA GLN A 362 -4.46 -8.02 15.67
C GLN A 362 -5.57 -6.98 15.82
N LEU A 363 -5.89 -6.54 17.05
CA LEU A 363 -6.92 -5.52 17.28
C LEU A 363 -6.50 -4.15 16.77
N ALA A 364 -5.24 -3.77 16.86
CA ALA A 364 -4.78 -2.44 16.41
C ALA A 364 -5.09 -2.17 14.92
N PRO A 365 -4.73 -3.05 13.97
CA PRO A 365 -5.10 -2.85 12.57
C PRO A 365 -6.61 -2.96 12.33
N LEU A 366 -7.33 -3.80 13.08
CA LEU A 366 -8.80 -3.89 13.00
C LEU A 366 -9.52 -2.64 13.50
N ILE A 367 -9.06 -2.06 14.61
CA ILE A 367 -9.54 -0.78 15.15
C ILE A 367 -9.27 0.32 14.13
N SER A 368 -8.08 0.33 13.53
CA SER A 368 -7.74 1.31 12.50
C SER A 368 -8.65 1.20 11.27
N LEU A 369 -9.00 -0.02 10.86
CA LEU A 369 -10.03 -0.25 9.83
C LEU A 369 -11.41 0.25 10.28
N GLY A 370 -11.76 0.04 11.55
CA GLY A 370 -12.99 0.57 12.16
C GLY A 370 -13.06 2.10 12.12
N VAL A 371 -11.96 2.79 12.42
CA VAL A 371 -11.87 4.26 12.34
C VAL A 371 -12.10 4.76 10.91
N VAL A 372 -11.52 4.10 9.91
CA VAL A 372 -11.80 4.41 8.49
C VAL A 372 -13.27 4.18 8.16
N GLY A 373 -13.87 3.10 8.68
CA GLY A 373 -15.30 2.82 8.54
C GLY A 373 -16.19 3.89 9.16
N PHE A 374 -15.83 4.40 10.35
CA PHE A 374 -16.54 5.51 10.98
C PHE A 374 -16.41 6.80 10.19
N ALA A 375 -15.22 7.12 9.67
CA ALA A 375 -15.02 8.28 8.81
C ALA A 375 -15.87 8.21 7.51
N LEU A 376 -16.05 7.01 6.95
CA LEU A 376 -16.97 6.77 5.84
C LEU A 376 -18.42 7.07 6.23
N LEU A 377 -18.89 6.54 7.36
CA LEU A 377 -20.26 6.75 7.81
C LEU A 377 -20.55 8.23 8.10
N ASP A 378 -19.61 8.93 8.73
CA ASP A 378 -19.72 10.36 9.01
C ASP A 378 -19.76 11.19 7.71
N GLY A 379 -18.86 10.89 6.76
CA GLY A 379 -18.85 11.57 5.46
C GLY A 379 -20.11 11.32 4.63
N LEU A 380 -20.66 10.10 4.65
CA LEU A 380 -21.93 9.79 4.02
C LEU A 380 -23.10 10.51 4.69
N TRP A 381 -23.11 10.56 6.03
CA TRP A 381 -24.13 11.25 6.80
C TRP A 381 -24.14 12.76 6.53
N GLY A 382 -22.96 13.39 6.51
CA GLY A 382 -22.78 14.79 6.12
C GLY A 382 -23.31 15.07 4.71
N GLY A 383 -22.95 14.21 3.73
CA GLY A 383 -23.44 14.36 2.36
C GLY A 383 -24.95 14.24 2.22
N VAL A 384 -25.60 13.33 2.96
CA VAL A 384 -27.08 13.20 2.98
C VAL A 384 -27.73 14.44 3.58
N LYS A 385 -27.15 14.99 4.66
CA LYS A 385 -27.66 16.21 5.30
C LYS A 385 -27.58 17.41 4.35
N ASP A 386 -26.45 17.60 3.69
CA ASP A 386 -26.24 18.68 2.73
C ASP A 386 -27.21 18.54 1.56
N TRP A 387 -27.35 17.34 1.01
CA TRP A 387 -28.30 17.06 -0.08
C TRP A 387 -29.75 17.39 0.30
N ARG A 388 -30.17 17.10 1.53
CA ARG A 388 -31.52 17.44 2.02
C ARG A 388 -31.72 18.95 2.12
N ILE A 389 -30.73 19.69 2.61
CA ILE A 389 -30.79 21.16 2.71
C ILE A 389 -30.91 21.78 1.31
N PHE A 390 -30.12 21.29 0.34
CA PHE A 390 -30.22 21.73 -1.05
C PHE A 390 -31.58 21.40 -1.69
N GLY A 391 -32.21 20.29 -1.30
CA GLY A 391 -33.58 19.98 -1.71
C GLY A 391 -34.56 21.06 -1.27
N HIS A 392 -34.53 21.44 0.01
CA HIS A 392 -35.43 22.44 0.57
C HIS A 392 -35.23 23.85 -0.02
N LEU A 393 -33.98 24.30 -0.17
CA LEU A 393 -33.70 25.61 -0.77
C LEU A 393 -34.24 25.74 -2.20
N LYS A 394 -34.34 24.62 -2.91
CA LYS A 394 -34.86 24.59 -4.28
C LYS A 394 -36.38 24.69 -4.32
N ASP A 395 -37.07 24.01 -3.40
CA ASP A 395 -38.52 24.08 -3.29
C ASP A 395 -38.95 25.52 -2.96
N ASP A 396 -38.20 26.20 -2.09
CA ASP A 396 -38.41 27.62 -1.75
C ASP A 396 -38.18 28.56 -2.95
N GLU A 397 -37.20 28.28 -3.82
CA GLU A 397 -36.93 29.08 -5.03
C GLU A 397 -37.99 28.88 -6.14
N GLU A 398 -38.57 27.68 -6.24
CA GLU A 398 -39.69 27.42 -7.17
C GLU A 398 -40.99 28.07 -6.69
N GLU A 399 -41.25 28.11 -5.39
CA GLU A 399 -42.43 28.73 -4.81
C GLU A 399 -42.37 30.27 -4.83
N THR A 400 -41.16 30.84 -4.74
CA THR A 400 -40.94 32.31 -4.75
C THR A 400 -40.74 32.91 -6.14
N LYS A 401 -40.69 32.13 -7.23
CA LYS A 401 -40.76 32.70 -8.59
C LYS A 401 -42.18 33.23 -8.81
N PRO A 402 -42.43 34.57 -8.73
CA PRO A 402 -43.76 35.09 -8.96
C PRO A 402 -44.18 34.66 -10.36
N SER A 403 -45.42 34.22 -10.50
CA SER A 403 -46.08 33.95 -11.79
C SER A 403 -46.15 35.26 -12.59
N ARG A 404 -45.01 35.73 -13.10
CA ARG A 404 -44.85 36.87 -13.98
C ARG A 404 -45.15 36.41 -15.40
N ARG A 405 -46.35 35.88 -15.56
CA ARG A 405 -47.07 35.82 -16.82
C ARG A 405 -48.10 36.96 -16.85
N SER A 406 -47.77 38.11 -16.27
CA SER A 406 -48.41 39.37 -16.64
C SER A 406 -47.74 39.86 -17.92
N SER A 407 -48.45 39.68 -19.02
CA SER A 407 -48.19 40.28 -20.32
C SER A 407 -47.70 41.73 -20.20
N ILE A 408 -46.40 41.94 -20.36
CA ILE A 408 -45.86 43.26 -20.67
C ILE A 408 -46.29 43.51 -22.12
N GLN A 409 -47.42 44.20 -22.30
CA GLN A 409 -47.73 44.84 -23.56
C GLN A 409 -46.63 45.86 -23.83
N LEU A 410 -45.78 45.57 -24.82
CA LEU A 410 -44.87 46.54 -25.41
C LEU A 410 -45.73 47.68 -25.99
N GLN A 411 -45.80 48.81 -25.30
CA GLN A 411 -46.26 50.04 -25.93
C GLN A 411 -45.23 50.44 -27.00
N PRO A 412 -45.65 50.71 -28.24
CA PRO A 412 -44.76 51.16 -29.29
C PRO A 412 -44.16 52.53 -28.91
N MET A 413 -42.83 52.63 -28.97
CA MET A 413 -42.12 53.89 -28.83
C MET A 413 -42.58 54.87 -29.92
N GLY A 414 -43.17 55.98 -29.48
CA GLY A 414 -43.54 57.10 -30.34
C GLY A 414 -42.30 57.71 -31.00
N THR A 415 -42.42 57.97 -32.29
CA THR A 415 -41.44 58.68 -33.11
C THR A 415 -41.29 60.12 -32.62
N TYR A 416 -40.10 60.48 -32.15
CA TYR A 416 -39.72 61.88 -31.90
C TYR A 416 -39.55 62.60 -33.24
N SER A 417 -40.45 63.54 -33.51
CA SER A 417 -40.32 64.55 -34.56
C SER A 417 -39.25 65.56 -34.14
N GLN A 418 -38.22 65.74 -34.96
CA GLN A 418 -37.36 66.92 -34.90
C GLN A 418 -38.09 68.08 -35.57
N GLY A 419 -38.33 69.14 -34.80
CA GLY A 419 -38.75 70.45 -35.29
C GLY A 419 -37.55 71.40 -35.43
N PRO A 420 -37.71 72.47 -36.23
CA PRO A 420 -36.64 73.23 -36.91
C PRO A 420 -35.72 74.06 -36.01
#